data_AF-A0A4S2MDF2-F1
#
_entry.id   AF-A0A4S2MDF2-F1
#
_cell.length_a   1.000
_cell.length_b   1.000
_cell.length_c   1.000
_cell.angle_alpha   90.00
_cell.angle_beta   90.00
_cell.angle_gamma   90.00
#
_symmetry.space_group_name_H-M   'P 1'
#
loop_
_entity.id
_entity.type
_entity.pdbx_description
1 polymer ?
#
loop_
_entity_poly.entity_id
_entity_poly.type
_entity_poly.pdbx_seq_one_letter_code
_entity_poly.pdbx_strand_id
1 'polypeptide(L)'
;MESLHVRGVGFIQWIQQFQYLDSLMINTSHLGSPLIAYALVFPLAYYLNPTLGLLTMLCASFTEWFSGLLKWILHGHRPYWWVGLYARKTNTAVMHLEQFPVTCETGPGSPSGHCMITLASLVPLVLYLHQCLLRHTGSKRPSPYGELVLLIFGLFTLVLGLSRCYLAAHFPHQVLAGVVSGLCFGYFFTHLFQVAQLASKPSKSTLNHGMVNYLVYLIRTPGLLIGFGFGSLLLAWMFGWFLQTILGVDINWSVKLAQRACRRPEWVHLSSSLMVGFARIAGYLSGLAIAICLCPPPDRSLWTPNTNLSVVPLAVISVIVTKLIEALCRRAVSALLMPILPPSNSTGPGVALLASSVVEGSVGPLIAVWVLPSMLGKLGRLHE
;
A
#
# COMPACT_ATOMS: atom_id res chain seq x y z
N MET A 1 20.60 14.97 13.73
CA MET A 1 19.27 15.03 13.09
C MET A 1 18.95 16.40 12.49
N GLU A 2 19.05 17.51 13.24
CA GLU A 2 18.70 18.85 12.71
C GLU A 2 19.48 19.24 11.45
N SER A 3 20.81 19.04 11.42
CA SER A 3 21.64 19.31 10.22
C SER A 3 21.19 18.50 8.99
N LEU A 4 20.76 17.26 9.19
CA LEU A 4 20.23 16.40 8.13
C LEU A 4 18.90 16.93 7.60
N HIS A 5 18.03 17.45 8.48
CA HIS A 5 16.77 18.07 8.08
C HIS A 5 17.00 19.39 7.34
N VAL A 6 17.91 20.26 7.79
CA VAL A 6 18.27 21.50 7.09
C VAL A 6 18.74 21.20 5.66
N ARG A 7 19.68 20.26 5.49
CA ARG A 7 20.14 19.83 4.16
C ARG A 7 19.01 19.21 3.33
N GLY A 8 18.14 18.44 3.98
CA GLY A 8 16.94 17.87 3.36
C GLY A 8 15.97 18.92 2.85
N VAL A 9 15.71 19.98 3.63
CA VAL A 9 14.90 21.13 3.18
C VAL A 9 15.58 21.84 2.01
N GLY A 10 16.90 22.07 2.08
CA GLY A 10 17.64 22.68 0.97
C GLY A 10 17.52 21.87 -0.34
N PHE A 11 17.58 20.54 -0.26
CA PHE A 11 17.32 19.66 -1.41
C PHE A 11 15.88 19.80 -1.94
N ILE A 12 14.88 19.86 -1.06
CA ILE A 12 13.48 20.04 -1.45
C ILE A 12 13.27 21.40 -2.13
N GLN A 13 13.84 22.47 -1.58
CA GLN A 13 13.78 23.80 -2.19
C GLN A 13 14.43 23.82 -3.58
N TRP A 14 15.56 23.12 -3.75
CA TRP A 14 16.23 23.01 -5.04
C TRP A 14 15.36 22.30 -6.09
N ILE A 15 14.78 21.13 -5.77
CA ILE A 15 13.91 20.44 -6.73
C ILE A 15 12.62 21.21 -7.01
N GLN A 16 12.09 21.98 -6.05
CA GLN A 16 10.89 22.82 -6.25
C GLN A 16 11.10 24.02 -7.19
N GLN A 17 12.35 24.33 -7.58
CA GLN A 17 12.61 25.34 -8.61
C GLN A 17 12.09 24.91 -10.00
N PHE A 18 11.93 23.60 -10.23
CA PHE A 18 11.47 23.04 -11.49
C PHE A 18 9.94 22.90 -11.54
N GLN A 19 9.21 24.01 -11.44
CA GLN A 19 7.73 24.04 -11.31
C GLN A 19 6.99 23.35 -12.46
N TYR A 20 7.58 23.23 -13.66
CA TYR A 20 7.00 22.45 -14.77
C TYR A 20 6.84 20.96 -14.44
N LEU A 21 7.46 20.47 -13.36
CA LEU A 21 7.33 19.09 -12.87
C LEU A 21 6.13 18.89 -11.93
N ASP A 22 5.39 19.93 -11.54
CA ASP A 22 4.30 19.85 -10.55
C ASP A 22 3.33 18.70 -10.84
N SER A 23 2.76 18.68 -12.05
CA SER A 23 1.79 17.65 -12.43
C SER A 23 2.40 16.25 -12.45
N LEU A 24 3.64 16.11 -12.93
CA LEU A 24 4.35 14.83 -12.92
C LEU A 24 4.57 14.33 -11.49
N MET A 25 5.01 15.21 -10.59
CA MET A 25 5.32 14.86 -9.20
C MET A 25 4.04 14.49 -8.43
N ILE A 26 2.96 15.25 -8.61
CA ILE A 26 1.66 14.94 -8.00
C ILE A 26 1.13 13.59 -8.52
N ASN A 27 1.08 13.40 -9.85
CA ASN A 27 0.56 12.18 -10.45
C ASN A 27 1.39 10.95 -10.09
N THR A 28 2.73 11.07 -10.06
CA THR A 28 3.60 9.97 -9.64
C THR A 28 3.32 9.59 -8.19
N SER A 29 3.09 10.56 -7.30
CA SER A 29 2.74 10.25 -5.92
C SER A 29 1.39 9.55 -5.80
N HIS A 30 0.40 9.91 -6.61
CA HIS A 30 -0.88 9.21 -6.64
C HIS A 30 -0.72 7.77 -7.12
N LEU A 31 0.06 7.56 -8.18
CA LEU A 31 0.35 6.23 -8.73
C LEU A 31 1.12 5.36 -7.75
N GLY A 32 2.10 5.93 -7.04
CA GLY A 32 2.86 5.27 -5.99
C GLY A 32 2.23 5.37 -4.59
N SER A 33 0.90 5.44 -4.51
CA SER A 33 0.20 5.41 -3.24
C SER A 33 -0.07 3.96 -2.79
N PRO A 34 -0.13 3.69 -1.47
CA PRO A 34 -0.47 2.36 -0.96
C PRO A 34 -1.83 1.86 -1.49
N LEU A 35 -2.78 2.76 -1.76
CA LEU A 35 -4.09 2.39 -2.32
C LEU A 35 -3.99 1.74 -3.70
N ILE A 36 -3.03 2.16 -4.54
CA ILE A 36 -2.82 1.58 -5.87
C ILE A 36 -2.19 0.19 -5.76
N ALA A 37 -1.41 -0.10 -4.72
CA ALA A 37 -0.90 -1.45 -4.47
C ALA A 37 -2.05 -2.46 -4.35
N TYR A 38 -3.09 -2.12 -3.58
CA TYR A 38 -4.27 -2.99 -3.42
C TYR A 38 -5.24 -2.94 -4.60
N ALA A 39 -5.40 -1.77 -5.22
CA ALA A 39 -6.39 -1.61 -6.29
C ALA A 39 -5.91 -2.14 -7.65
N LEU A 40 -4.61 -2.03 -7.96
CA LEU A 40 -4.03 -2.37 -9.28
C LEU A 40 -3.01 -3.50 -9.21
N VAL A 41 -2.01 -3.40 -8.31
CA VAL A 41 -0.90 -4.37 -8.28
C VAL A 41 -1.40 -5.75 -7.85
N PHE A 42 -2.26 -5.80 -6.84
CA PHE A 42 -2.88 -7.05 -6.39
C PHE A 42 -3.72 -7.75 -7.49
N PRO A 43 -4.72 -7.10 -8.14
CA PRO A 43 -5.50 -7.79 -9.17
C PRO A 43 -4.65 -8.23 -10.36
N LEU A 44 -3.70 -7.40 -10.79
CA LEU A 44 -2.76 -7.75 -11.86
C LEU A 44 -1.94 -8.99 -11.50
N ALA A 45 -1.37 -9.03 -10.30
CA ALA A 45 -0.65 -10.20 -9.79
C ALA A 45 -1.56 -11.44 -9.69
N TYR A 46 -2.79 -11.28 -9.20
CA TYR A 46 -3.75 -12.38 -9.03
C TYR A 46 -4.17 -13.00 -10.37
N TYR A 47 -4.44 -12.17 -11.38
CA TYR A 47 -4.83 -12.65 -12.70
C TYR A 47 -3.68 -13.28 -13.50
N LEU A 48 -2.43 -12.91 -13.21
CA LEU A 48 -1.24 -13.58 -13.74
C LEU A 48 -0.97 -14.91 -13.03
N ASN A 49 -1.12 -14.95 -11.71
CA ASN A 49 -1.03 -16.15 -10.90
C ASN A 49 -1.73 -15.91 -9.54
N PRO A 50 -2.76 -16.70 -9.18
CA PRO A 50 -3.50 -16.46 -7.94
C PRO A 50 -2.63 -16.47 -6.69
N THR A 51 -1.65 -17.38 -6.59
CA THR A 51 -0.72 -17.41 -5.45
C THR A 51 0.16 -16.15 -5.39
N LEU A 52 0.62 -15.64 -6.53
CA LEU A 52 1.36 -14.38 -6.60
C LEU A 52 0.50 -13.21 -6.12
N GLY A 53 -0.77 -13.14 -6.56
CA GLY A 53 -1.71 -12.13 -6.10
C GLY A 53 -1.93 -12.18 -4.59
N LEU A 54 -2.21 -13.36 -4.05
CA LEU A 54 -2.42 -13.56 -2.62
C LEU A 54 -1.20 -13.15 -1.79
N LEU A 55 0.01 -13.55 -2.22
CA LEU A 55 1.24 -13.13 -1.55
C LEU A 55 1.53 -11.64 -1.72
N THR A 56 1.16 -11.03 -2.83
CA THR A 56 1.27 -9.58 -3.04
C THR A 56 0.36 -8.82 -2.08
N MET A 57 -0.87 -9.30 -1.89
CA MET A 57 -1.81 -8.75 -0.89
C MET A 57 -1.25 -8.83 0.53
N LEU A 58 -0.74 -10.01 0.90
CA LEU A 58 -0.14 -10.23 2.22
C LEU A 58 1.13 -9.39 2.42
N CYS A 59 1.95 -9.26 1.37
CA CYS A 59 3.15 -8.42 1.38
C CYS A 59 2.81 -6.94 1.62
N ALA A 60 1.83 -6.41 0.86
CA ALA A 60 1.36 -5.04 1.03
C ALA A 60 0.79 -4.81 2.44
N SER A 61 -0.08 -5.72 2.90
CA SER A 61 -0.71 -5.65 4.22
C SER A 61 0.32 -5.68 5.37
N PHE A 62 1.25 -6.63 5.33
CA PHE A 62 2.31 -6.75 6.32
C PHE A 62 3.22 -5.53 6.32
N THR A 63 3.62 -5.06 5.14
CA THR A 63 4.51 -3.90 4.99
C THR A 63 3.84 -2.61 5.46
N GLU A 64 2.56 -2.42 5.16
CA GLU A 64 1.80 -1.26 5.64
C GLU A 64 1.62 -1.29 7.16
N TRP A 65 1.32 -2.46 7.72
CA TRP A 65 1.22 -2.63 9.17
C TRP A 65 2.54 -2.30 9.87
N PHE A 66 3.64 -2.87 9.38
CA PHE A 66 4.98 -2.65 9.92
C PHE A 66 5.44 -1.19 9.75
N SER A 67 5.16 -0.57 8.60
CA SER A 67 5.39 0.86 8.38
C SER A 67 4.63 1.70 9.41
N GLY A 68 3.39 1.33 9.74
CA GLY A 68 2.59 2.03 10.76
C GLY A 68 3.23 1.97 12.15
N LEU A 69 3.70 0.79 12.56
CA LEU A 69 4.44 0.64 13.82
C LEU A 69 5.73 1.44 13.84
N LEU A 70 6.55 1.37 12.78
CA LEU A 70 7.79 2.15 12.70
C LEU A 70 7.51 3.64 12.79
N LYS A 71 6.44 4.14 12.18
CA LYS A 71 6.05 5.55 12.25
C LYS A 71 5.73 5.98 13.68
N TRP A 72 5.08 5.12 14.45
CA TRP A 72 4.84 5.37 15.87
C TRP A 72 6.11 5.29 16.71
N ILE A 73 7.04 4.38 16.42
CA ILE A 73 8.27 4.25 17.20
C ILE A 73 9.24 5.40 16.89
N LEU A 74 9.43 5.71 15.60
CA LEU A 74 10.47 6.64 15.12
C LEU A 74 10.12 8.12 15.24
N HIS A 75 8.84 8.46 15.45
CA HIS A 75 8.38 9.84 15.65
C HIS A 75 8.90 10.86 14.60
N GLY A 76 9.03 10.42 13.34
CA GLY A 76 9.64 11.25 12.29
C GLY A 76 8.79 12.48 11.95
N HIS A 77 9.41 13.66 11.96
CA HIS A 77 8.79 14.88 11.41
C HIS A 77 8.72 14.84 9.88
N ARG A 78 7.82 15.63 9.29
CA ARG A 78 7.75 15.91 7.85
C ARG A 78 8.29 17.31 7.55
N PRO A 79 8.84 17.54 6.35
CA PRO A 79 9.40 18.83 5.97
C PRO A 79 8.43 20.00 6.17
N TYR A 80 7.20 19.88 5.67
CA TYR A 80 6.25 21.00 5.62
C TYR A 80 5.85 21.56 7.00
N TRP A 81 5.87 20.75 8.07
CA TRP A 81 5.65 21.25 9.43
C TRP A 81 6.94 21.48 10.22
N TRP A 82 8.02 20.76 9.88
CA TRP A 82 9.28 20.88 10.60
C TRP A 82 9.92 22.26 10.40
N VAL A 83 9.79 22.86 9.21
CA VAL A 83 10.33 24.20 8.93
C VAL A 83 9.81 25.27 9.89
N GLY A 84 8.51 25.24 10.24
CA GLY A 84 7.91 26.19 11.18
C GLY A 84 8.34 25.95 12.64
N LEU A 85 8.51 24.68 13.02
CA LEU A 85 9.04 24.32 14.35
C LEU A 85 10.50 24.75 14.50
N TYR A 86 11.31 24.52 13.48
CA TYR A 86 12.72 24.87 13.45
C TYR A 86 12.92 26.39 13.54
N ALA A 87 12.18 27.16 12.73
CA ALA A 87 12.21 28.62 12.74
C ALA A 87 11.88 29.19 14.13
N ARG A 88 10.81 28.67 14.77
CA ARG A 88 10.42 29.06 16.14
C ARG A 88 11.49 28.71 17.17
N LYS A 89 12.09 27.52 17.07
CA LYS A 89 13.12 27.04 18.01
C LYS A 89 14.43 27.83 17.91
N THR A 90 14.80 28.27 16.70
CA THR A 90 16.08 28.94 16.43
C THR A 90 15.96 30.45 16.28
N ASN A 91 14.76 31.00 16.39
CA ASN A 91 14.46 32.41 16.15
C ASN A 91 14.96 32.90 14.78
N THR A 92 14.76 32.08 13.74
CA THR A 92 15.15 32.36 12.35
C THR A 92 13.92 32.47 11.45
N ALA A 93 14.10 33.03 10.25
CA ALA A 93 13.05 33.08 9.24
C ALA A 93 12.64 31.66 8.80
N VAL A 94 11.35 31.46 8.51
CA VAL A 94 10.82 30.17 8.06
C VAL A 94 11.37 29.84 6.67
N MET A 95 11.96 28.66 6.54
CA MET A 95 12.35 28.12 5.24
C MET A 95 11.11 27.84 4.39
N HIS A 96 10.97 28.55 3.26
CA HIS A 96 9.80 28.43 2.39
C HIS A 96 9.81 27.09 1.64
N LEU A 97 8.67 26.40 1.67
CA LEU A 97 8.41 25.16 0.95
C LEU A 97 7.04 25.25 0.28
N GLU A 98 6.96 24.89 -1.00
CA GLU A 98 5.67 24.80 -1.68
C GLU A 98 4.85 23.65 -1.13
N GLN A 99 3.55 23.88 -0.96
CA GLN A 99 2.58 22.88 -0.54
C GLN A 99 1.55 22.65 -1.64
N PHE A 100 1.21 21.39 -1.85
CA PHE A 100 0.26 20.91 -2.85
C PHE A 100 -0.95 20.25 -2.14
N PRO A 101 -2.06 19.99 -2.87
CA PRO A 101 -3.23 19.31 -2.30
C PRO A 101 -2.94 17.96 -1.63
N VAL A 102 -1.82 17.31 -1.98
CA VAL A 102 -1.38 16.01 -1.45
C VAL A 102 -0.27 16.11 -0.41
N THR A 103 0.19 17.31 -0.04
CA THR A 103 1.31 17.51 0.90
C THR A 103 0.93 17.16 2.34
N CYS A 104 -0.25 17.56 2.80
CA CYS A 104 -0.61 17.54 4.21
C CYS A 104 -1.14 16.18 4.70
N GLU A 105 -0.31 15.16 4.54
CA GLU A 105 -0.53 13.87 5.18
C GLU A 105 -0.39 13.98 6.70
N THR A 106 -1.20 13.22 7.43
CA THR A 106 -1.40 13.37 8.88
C THR A 106 -0.58 12.39 9.71
N GLY A 107 -0.15 11.24 9.15
CA GLY A 107 0.73 10.30 9.86
C GLY A 107 2.20 10.76 9.91
N PRO A 108 3.04 10.21 10.82
CA PRO A 108 4.47 10.51 10.91
C PRO A 108 5.25 10.24 9.62
N GLY A 109 6.41 10.88 9.49
CA GLY A 109 7.21 10.92 8.27
C GLY A 109 8.19 9.75 8.04
N SER A 110 8.61 9.02 9.09
CA SER A 110 9.66 8.01 8.97
C SER A 110 9.12 6.58 9.18
N PRO A 111 9.34 5.63 8.26
CA PRO A 111 9.84 5.79 6.89
C PRO A 111 8.74 6.28 5.92
N SER A 112 9.10 6.53 4.65
CA SER A 112 8.11 6.85 3.62
C SER A 112 7.25 5.64 3.25
N GLY A 113 5.99 5.66 3.68
CA GLY A 113 5.03 4.59 3.40
C GLY A 113 4.69 4.43 1.90
N HIS A 114 4.68 5.53 1.13
CA HIS A 114 4.48 5.48 -0.32
C HIS A 114 5.58 4.64 -0.99
N CYS A 115 6.85 4.93 -0.70
CA CYS A 115 7.96 4.16 -1.26
C CYS A 115 7.95 2.72 -0.74
N MET A 116 7.81 2.55 0.58
CA MET A 116 7.93 1.25 1.23
C MET A 116 6.86 0.26 0.77
N ILE A 117 5.59 0.64 0.84
CA ILE A 117 4.46 -0.27 0.57
C ILE A 117 4.34 -0.54 -0.92
N THR A 118 4.46 0.49 -1.77
CA THR A 118 4.36 0.33 -3.21
C THR A 118 5.48 -0.56 -3.74
N LEU A 119 6.73 -0.36 -3.33
CA LEU A 119 7.83 -1.23 -3.77
C LEU A 119 7.71 -2.65 -3.25
N ALA A 120 7.33 -2.84 -1.97
CA ALA A 120 7.10 -4.18 -1.43
C ALA A 120 6.05 -4.95 -2.25
N SER A 121 4.98 -4.27 -2.69
CA SER A 121 3.95 -4.87 -3.55
C SER A 121 4.41 -5.11 -5.00
N LEU A 122 5.22 -4.23 -5.58
CA LEU A 122 5.65 -4.31 -6.98
C LEU A 122 6.77 -5.33 -7.18
N VAL A 123 7.69 -5.51 -6.23
CA VAL A 123 8.86 -6.38 -6.40
C VAL A 123 8.47 -7.83 -6.73
N PRO A 124 7.55 -8.51 -6.02
CA PRO A 124 7.10 -9.86 -6.40
C PRO A 124 6.58 -9.93 -7.83
N LEU A 125 5.79 -8.96 -8.25
CA LEU A 125 5.22 -8.88 -9.60
C LEU A 125 6.30 -8.65 -10.66
N VAL A 126 7.19 -7.67 -10.44
CA VAL A 126 8.26 -7.30 -11.37
C VAL A 126 9.24 -8.46 -11.56
N LEU A 127 9.66 -9.11 -10.48
CA LEU A 127 10.56 -10.26 -10.55
C LEU A 127 9.88 -11.48 -11.21
N TYR A 128 8.59 -11.68 -10.98
CA TYR A 128 7.82 -12.71 -11.68
C TYR A 128 7.75 -12.45 -13.19
N LEU A 129 7.41 -11.23 -13.60
CA LEU A 129 7.36 -10.82 -15.02
C LEU A 129 8.72 -10.97 -15.70
N HIS A 130 9.79 -10.55 -15.01
CA HIS A 130 11.16 -10.74 -15.47
C HIS A 130 11.48 -12.22 -15.74
N GLN A 131 11.11 -13.12 -14.82
CA GLN A 131 11.32 -14.56 -14.98
C GLN A 131 10.50 -15.16 -16.13
N CYS A 132 9.25 -14.72 -16.31
CA CYS A 132 8.42 -15.15 -17.44
C CYS A 132 9.04 -14.75 -18.79
N LEU A 133 9.53 -13.52 -18.90
CA LEU A 133 10.15 -13.00 -20.12
C LEU A 133 11.50 -13.66 -20.44
N LEU A 134 12.28 -14.06 -19.42
CA LEU A 134 13.49 -14.84 -19.62
C LEU A 134 13.18 -16.24 -20.19
N ARG A 135 12.20 -16.95 -19.59
CA ARG A 135 11.81 -18.30 -20.03
C ARG A 135 11.31 -18.32 -21.48
N HIS A 136 10.61 -17.28 -21.91
CA HIS A 136 10.15 -17.14 -23.30
C HIS A 136 11.28 -17.13 -24.32
N THR A 137 12.46 -16.61 -23.97
CA THR A 137 13.61 -16.53 -24.89
C THR A 137 14.38 -17.84 -25.03
N GLY A 138 14.12 -18.84 -24.17
CA GLY A 138 14.84 -20.13 -24.14
C GLY A 138 16.34 -20.01 -23.82
N SER A 139 16.85 -18.81 -23.57
CA SER A 139 18.26 -18.49 -23.40
C SER A 139 18.59 -18.14 -21.96
N LYS A 140 19.82 -18.44 -21.52
CA LYS A 140 20.36 -17.96 -20.24
C LYS A 140 20.81 -16.49 -20.30
N ARG A 141 20.75 -15.86 -21.49
CA ARG A 141 21.09 -14.44 -21.65
C ARG A 141 19.93 -13.55 -21.16
N PRO A 142 20.22 -12.34 -20.65
CA PRO A 142 19.20 -11.39 -20.27
C PRO A 142 18.30 -11.07 -21.48
N SER A 143 16.99 -11.22 -21.28
CA SER A 143 16.00 -10.84 -22.28
C SER A 143 15.92 -9.31 -22.33
N PRO A 144 16.02 -8.66 -23.50
CA PRO A 144 15.94 -7.19 -23.58
C PRO A 144 14.62 -6.66 -23.02
N TYR A 145 13.54 -7.44 -23.12
CA TYR A 145 12.25 -7.10 -22.52
C TYR A 145 12.27 -7.26 -20.99
N GLY A 146 12.98 -8.26 -20.48
CA GLY A 146 13.19 -8.42 -19.04
C GLY A 146 13.97 -7.24 -18.44
N GLU A 147 15.07 -6.86 -19.07
CA GLU A 147 15.88 -5.69 -18.68
C GLU A 147 15.06 -4.39 -18.77
N LEU A 148 14.22 -4.25 -19.80
CA LEU A 148 13.33 -3.11 -19.93
C LEU A 148 12.34 -3.02 -18.76
N VAL A 149 11.78 -4.14 -18.29
CA VAL A 149 10.89 -4.17 -17.12
C VAL A 149 11.63 -3.70 -15.85
N LEU A 150 12.87 -4.16 -15.64
CA LEU A 150 13.70 -3.73 -14.51
C LEU A 150 14.07 -2.25 -14.60
N LEU A 151 14.40 -1.75 -15.80
CA LEU A 151 14.69 -0.34 -16.05
C LEU A 151 13.47 0.54 -15.74
N ILE A 152 12.28 0.18 -16.24
CA ILE A 152 11.03 0.90 -15.96
C ILE A 152 10.76 0.92 -14.46
N PHE A 153 10.93 -0.20 -13.77
CA PHE A 153 10.76 -0.28 -12.32
C PHE A 153 11.76 0.60 -11.56
N GLY A 154 13.03 0.61 -11.96
CA GLY A 154 14.07 1.46 -11.37
C GLY A 154 13.79 2.96 -11.57
N LEU A 155 13.39 3.36 -12.78
CA LEU A 155 12.99 4.73 -13.09
C LEU A 155 11.75 5.15 -12.28
N PHE A 156 10.73 4.31 -12.23
CA PHE A 156 9.54 4.57 -11.41
C PHE A 156 9.89 4.75 -9.93
N THR A 157 10.77 3.90 -9.39
CA THR A 157 11.24 4.01 -8.00
C THR A 157 11.92 5.34 -7.71
N LEU A 158 12.80 5.78 -8.62
CA LEU A 158 13.50 7.05 -8.51
C LEU A 158 12.52 8.24 -8.55
N VAL A 159 11.63 8.27 -9.54
CA VAL A 159 10.66 9.37 -9.72
C VAL A 159 9.67 9.39 -8.57
N LEU A 160 9.23 8.24 -8.05
CA LEU A 160 8.40 8.15 -6.85
C LEU A 160 9.13 8.77 -5.64
N GLY A 161 10.39 8.40 -5.40
CA GLY A 161 11.16 8.97 -4.31
C GLY A 161 11.34 10.48 -4.41
N LEU A 162 11.66 10.99 -5.61
CA LEU A 162 11.78 12.42 -5.89
C LEU A 162 10.45 13.15 -5.68
N SER A 163 9.35 12.57 -6.15
CA SER A 163 7.99 13.10 -5.96
C SER A 163 7.66 13.29 -4.48
N ARG A 164 7.98 12.33 -3.61
CA ARG A 164 7.71 12.44 -2.16
C ARG A 164 8.51 13.54 -1.46
N CYS A 165 9.73 13.81 -1.94
CA CYS A 165 10.53 14.95 -1.52
C CYS A 165 9.95 16.27 -2.07
N TYR A 166 9.65 16.32 -3.37
CA TYR A 166 9.15 17.50 -4.09
C TYR A 166 7.86 18.05 -3.46
N LEU A 167 6.96 17.15 -3.06
CA LEU A 167 5.71 17.50 -2.40
C LEU A 167 5.88 17.93 -0.92
N ALA A 168 7.11 18.07 -0.43
CA ALA A 168 7.47 18.37 0.96
C ALA A 168 6.86 17.40 1.98
N ALA A 169 6.48 16.20 1.55
CA ALA A 169 5.82 15.20 2.39
C ALA A 169 6.81 14.32 3.15
N HIS A 170 8.04 14.16 2.64
CA HIS A 170 9.12 13.38 3.25
C HIS A 170 10.49 14.01 3.05
N PHE A 171 11.39 13.79 4.00
CA PHE A 171 12.81 14.07 3.82
C PHE A 171 13.50 12.97 2.99
N PRO A 172 14.62 13.27 2.31
CA PRO A 172 15.34 12.28 1.49
C PRO A 172 15.75 11.00 2.24
N HIS A 173 16.18 11.11 3.50
CA HIS A 173 16.55 9.94 4.31
C HIS A 173 15.33 9.05 4.63
N GLN A 174 14.13 9.61 4.75
CA GLN A 174 12.89 8.86 4.99
C GLN A 174 12.44 8.12 3.74
N VAL A 175 12.64 8.75 2.57
CA VAL A 175 12.43 8.12 1.26
C VAL A 175 13.40 6.96 1.09
N LEU A 176 14.71 7.17 1.32
CA LEU A 176 15.71 6.12 1.22
C LEU A 176 15.42 4.94 2.15
N ALA A 177 15.08 5.20 3.41
CA ALA A 177 14.68 4.15 4.35
C ALA A 177 13.45 3.39 3.83
N GLY A 178 12.45 4.09 3.30
CA GLY A 178 11.27 3.47 2.69
C GLY A 178 11.62 2.61 1.49
N VAL A 179 12.49 3.08 0.59
CA VAL A 179 12.95 2.32 -0.58
C VAL A 179 13.67 1.04 -0.17
N VAL A 180 14.66 1.14 0.73
CA VAL A 180 15.41 -0.03 1.20
C VAL A 180 14.49 -1.04 1.87
N SER A 181 13.65 -0.61 2.82
CA SER A 181 12.70 -1.51 3.49
C SER A 181 11.71 -2.14 2.52
N GLY A 182 11.17 -1.38 1.55
CA GLY A 182 10.25 -1.90 0.55
C GLY A 182 10.89 -2.97 -0.33
N LEU A 183 12.12 -2.76 -0.80
CA LEU A 183 12.87 -3.76 -1.56
C LEU A 183 13.14 -5.03 -0.73
N CYS A 184 13.54 -4.87 0.54
CA CYS A 184 13.75 -6.01 1.45
C CYS A 184 12.49 -6.86 1.64
N PHE A 185 11.35 -6.23 1.98
CA PHE A 185 10.09 -6.96 2.16
C PHE A 185 9.61 -7.59 0.86
N GLY A 186 9.67 -6.86 -0.25
CA GLY A 186 9.31 -7.40 -1.56
C GLY A 186 10.15 -8.62 -1.96
N TYR A 187 11.46 -8.59 -1.70
CA TYR A 187 12.37 -9.70 -1.97
C TYR A 187 12.08 -10.91 -1.06
N PHE A 188 11.81 -10.67 0.22
CA PHE A 188 11.39 -11.71 1.17
C PHE A 188 10.11 -12.43 0.70
N PHE A 189 9.08 -11.68 0.30
CA PHE A 189 7.83 -12.27 -0.21
C PHE A 189 7.99 -12.92 -1.59
N THR A 190 8.94 -12.46 -2.40
CA THR A 190 9.31 -13.14 -3.66
C THR A 190 9.92 -14.51 -3.39
N HIS A 191 10.84 -14.60 -2.41
CA HIS A 191 11.39 -15.89 -1.97
C HIS A 191 10.31 -16.81 -1.43
N LEU A 192 9.40 -16.29 -0.60
CA LEU A 192 8.25 -17.03 -0.09
C LEU A 192 7.41 -17.61 -1.24
N PHE A 193 7.13 -16.81 -2.26
CA PHE A 193 6.42 -17.25 -3.47
C PHE A 193 7.16 -18.36 -4.22
N GLN A 194 8.48 -18.22 -4.43
CA GLN A 194 9.28 -19.22 -5.14
C GLN A 194 9.34 -20.55 -4.39
N VAL A 195 9.53 -20.51 -3.06
CA VAL A 195 9.49 -21.72 -2.23
C VAL A 195 8.11 -22.38 -2.30
N ALA A 196 7.03 -21.58 -2.26
CA ALA A 196 5.67 -22.08 -2.42
C ALA A 196 5.44 -22.77 -3.78
N GLN A 197 5.91 -22.16 -4.87
CA GLN A 197 5.80 -22.76 -6.21
C GLN A 197 6.65 -24.02 -6.40
N LEU A 198 7.81 -24.11 -5.74
CA LEU A 198 8.66 -25.30 -5.83
C LEU A 198 8.04 -26.47 -5.08
N ALA A 199 7.49 -26.24 -3.89
CA ALA A 199 6.90 -27.32 -3.09
C ALA A 199 5.53 -27.79 -3.60
N SER A 200 4.85 -27.02 -4.47
CA SER A 200 3.59 -27.44 -5.08
C SER A 200 3.75 -28.37 -6.29
N LYS A 201 4.98 -28.54 -6.82
CA LYS A 201 5.24 -29.50 -7.90
C LYS A 201 5.26 -30.94 -7.34
N PRO A 202 4.60 -31.91 -8.01
CA PRO A 202 4.64 -33.31 -7.60
C PRO A 202 6.04 -33.89 -7.87
N SER A 203 6.96 -33.75 -6.91
CA SER A 203 8.29 -34.34 -6.95
C SER A 203 8.66 -34.89 -5.58
N LYS A 204 9.46 -35.97 -5.56
CA LYS A 204 9.90 -36.73 -4.37
C LYS A 204 10.92 -35.95 -3.51
N SER A 205 10.66 -34.68 -3.21
CA SER A 205 11.57 -33.82 -2.46
C SER A 205 11.15 -33.70 -1.00
N THR A 206 12.07 -34.04 -0.11
CA THR A 206 12.02 -33.90 1.36
C THR A 206 12.09 -32.43 1.82
N LEU A 207 11.48 -31.50 1.09
CA LEU A 207 11.44 -30.10 1.51
C LEU A 207 10.33 -29.95 2.55
N ASN A 208 10.64 -29.31 3.68
CA ASN A 208 9.71 -29.15 4.78
C ASN A 208 8.44 -28.40 4.30
N HIS A 209 7.34 -29.12 4.09
CA HIS A 209 6.09 -28.61 3.50
C HIS A 209 5.34 -27.63 4.42
N GLY A 210 5.81 -27.40 5.65
CA GLY A 210 5.08 -26.62 6.66
C GLY A 210 4.62 -25.24 6.19
N MET A 211 5.49 -24.48 5.50
CA MET A 211 5.15 -23.12 5.05
C MET A 211 4.16 -23.09 3.89
N VAL A 212 4.26 -24.05 2.97
CA VAL A 212 3.33 -24.17 1.83
C VAL A 212 1.99 -24.70 2.30
N ASN A 213 2.00 -25.69 3.19
CA ASN A 213 0.79 -26.20 3.85
C ASN A 213 0.11 -25.09 4.65
N TYR A 214 0.88 -24.23 5.33
CA TYR A 214 0.33 -23.09 6.04
C TYR A 214 -0.30 -22.05 5.10
N LEU A 215 0.34 -21.73 3.97
CA LEU A 215 -0.21 -20.79 3.00
C LEU A 215 -1.49 -21.36 2.35
N VAL A 216 -1.48 -22.64 1.97
CA VAL A 216 -2.68 -23.32 1.47
C VAL A 216 -3.76 -23.36 2.55
N TYR A 217 -3.41 -23.66 3.80
CA TYR A 217 -4.34 -23.65 4.94
C TYR A 217 -4.94 -22.25 5.16
N LEU A 218 -4.13 -21.19 5.08
CA LEU A 218 -4.59 -19.81 5.19
C LEU A 218 -5.61 -19.45 4.09
N ILE A 219 -5.37 -19.90 2.85
CA ILE A 219 -6.29 -19.72 1.72
C ILE A 219 -7.57 -20.55 1.91
N ARG A 220 -7.43 -21.79 2.41
CA ARG A 220 -8.53 -22.74 2.62
C ARG A 220 -9.35 -22.47 3.87
N THR A 221 -8.85 -21.62 4.76
CA THR A 221 -9.56 -21.21 5.97
C THR A 221 -9.71 -19.68 5.99
N PRO A 222 -10.64 -19.12 5.17
CA PRO A 222 -10.82 -17.67 5.04
C PRO A 222 -11.08 -16.93 6.36
N GLY A 223 -11.66 -17.62 7.36
CA GLY A 223 -11.81 -17.08 8.72
C GLY A 223 -10.50 -16.60 9.35
N LEU A 224 -9.36 -17.22 9.01
CA LEU A 224 -8.04 -16.78 9.50
C LEU A 224 -7.60 -15.46 8.87
N LEU A 225 -7.94 -15.19 7.61
CA LEU A 225 -7.66 -13.90 6.97
C LEU A 225 -8.46 -12.77 7.64
N ILE A 226 -9.74 -13.03 7.98
CA ILE A 226 -10.56 -12.11 8.77
C ILE A 226 -9.91 -11.90 10.14
N GLY A 227 -9.52 -12.99 10.80
CA GLY A 227 -8.80 -12.96 12.08
C GLY A 227 -7.51 -12.15 12.03
N PHE A 228 -6.71 -12.27 10.96
CA PHE A 228 -5.51 -11.46 10.79
C PHE A 228 -5.82 -9.99 10.51
N GLY A 229 -6.83 -9.70 9.69
CA GLY A 229 -7.27 -8.34 9.44
C GLY A 229 -7.65 -7.62 10.73
N PHE A 230 -8.66 -8.12 11.44
CA PHE A 230 -9.14 -7.50 12.68
C PHE A 230 -8.18 -7.67 13.85
N GLY A 231 -7.45 -8.78 13.92
CA GLY A 231 -6.40 -8.98 14.91
C GLY A 231 -5.26 -7.97 14.76
N SER A 232 -4.87 -7.63 13.53
CA SER A 232 -3.84 -6.60 13.27
C SER A 232 -4.30 -5.20 13.70
N LEU A 233 -5.59 -4.89 13.49
CA LEU A 233 -6.21 -3.63 13.93
C LEU A 233 -6.31 -3.56 15.46
N LEU A 234 -6.73 -4.65 16.11
CA LEU A 234 -6.78 -4.75 17.56
C LEU A 234 -5.38 -4.60 18.17
N LEU A 235 -4.38 -5.28 17.61
CA LEU A 235 -3.00 -5.19 18.07
C LEU A 235 -2.44 -3.77 17.91
N ALA A 236 -2.73 -3.10 16.79
CA ALA A 236 -2.36 -1.71 16.59
C ALA A 236 -3.06 -0.79 17.62
N TRP A 237 -4.34 -1.01 17.89
CA TRP A 237 -5.09 -0.26 18.91
C TRP A 237 -4.50 -0.46 20.31
N MET A 238 -4.21 -1.71 20.70
CA MET A 238 -3.57 -2.03 21.98
C MET A 238 -2.19 -1.38 22.11
N PHE A 239 -1.39 -1.43 21.04
CA PHE A 239 -0.08 -0.79 21.02
C PHE A 239 -0.19 0.73 21.13
N GLY A 240 -1.12 1.36 20.42
CA GLY A 240 -1.39 2.80 20.54
C GLY A 240 -1.85 3.19 21.94
N TRP A 241 -2.72 2.38 22.56
CA TRP A 241 -3.15 2.58 23.94
C TRP A 241 -1.99 2.45 24.93
N PHE A 242 -1.09 1.48 24.73
CA PHE A 242 0.13 1.32 25.52
C PHE A 242 1.06 2.54 25.39
N LEU A 243 1.31 3.02 24.18
CA LEU A 243 2.12 4.23 23.94
C LEU A 243 1.53 5.44 24.67
N GLN A 244 0.22 5.63 24.60
CA GLN A 244 -0.45 6.78 25.19
C GLN A 244 -0.53 6.71 26.72
N THR A 245 -0.91 5.56 27.27
CA THR A 245 -1.23 5.41 28.70
C THR A 245 0.01 5.14 29.53
N ILE A 246 0.93 4.31 29.03
CA ILE A 246 2.10 3.86 29.78
C ILE A 246 3.31 4.75 29.50
N LEU A 247 3.53 5.09 28.23
CA LEU A 247 4.69 5.89 27.82
C LEU A 247 4.39 7.40 27.70
N GLY A 248 3.13 7.82 27.86
CA GLY A 248 2.72 9.22 27.78
C GLY A 248 2.86 9.84 26.38
N VAL A 249 2.95 9.00 25.33
CA VAL A 249 3.15 9.44 23.95
C VAL A 249 1.80 9.68 23.26
N ASP A 250 1.51 10.92 22.88
CA ASP A 250 0.30 11.26 22.12
C ASP A 250 0.35 10.67 20.70
N ILE A 251 -0.35 9.56 20.44
CA ILE A 251 -0.37 8.89 19.13
C ILE A 251 -0.87 9.76 17.97
N ASN A 252 -1.58 10.85 18.26
CA ASN A 252 -2.14 11.79 17.28
C ASN A 252 -1.36 13.12 17.21
N TRP A 253 -0.18 13.20 17.82
CA TRP A 253 0.68 14.40 17.79
C TRP A 253 0.89 14.95 16.37
N SER A 254 1.08 14.05 15.40
CA SER A 254 1.32 14.36 13.99
C SER A 254 0.10 14.94 13.29
N VAL A 255 -1.12 14.52 13.68
CA VAL A 255 -2.38 15.10 13.17
C VAL A 255 -2.49 16.57 13.57
N LYS A 256 -2.20 16.89 14.83
CA LYS A 256 -2.23 18.26 15.34
C LYS A 256 -1.20 19.16 14.64
N LEU A 257 -0.02 18.63 14.34
CA LEU A 257 1.00 19.37 13.58
C LEU A 257 0.59 19.58 12.13
N ALA A 258 0.03 18.55 11.48
CA ALA A 258 -0.49 18.67 10.12
C ALA A 258 -1.55 19.77 10.01
N GLN A 259 -2.53 19.78 10.92
CA GLN A 259 -3.59 20.79 10.97
C GLN A 259 -3.07 22.22 11.14
N ARG A 260 -2.00 22.41 11.92
CA ARG A 260 -1.41 23.73 12.19
C ARG A 260 -0.50 24.23 11.07
N ALA A 261 0.23 23.33 10.42
CA ALA A 261 1.24 23.69 9.43
C ALA A 261 0.72 23.67 7.99
N CYS A 262 -0.40 22.98 7.73
CA CYS A 262 -0.98 22.94 6.41
C CYS A 262 -1.53 24.32 6.00
N ARG A 263 -1.21 24.75 4.78
CA ARG A 263 -1.63 26.06 4.26
C ARG A 263 -3.15 26.16 4.09
N ARG A 264 -3.80 25.05 3.74
CA ARG A 264 -5.24 24.98 3.52
C ARG A 264 -5.86 23.82 4.29
N PRO A 265 -6.93 24.03 5.07
CA PRO A 265 -7.53 23.00 5.90
C PRO A 265 -8.09 21.83 5.07
N GLU A 266 -8.57 22.08 3.86
CA GLU A 266 -9.08 21.04 2.96
C GLU A 266 -8.00 20.07 2.43
N TRP A 267 -6.72 20.40 2.58
CA TRP A 267 -5.61 19.52 2.19
C TRP A 267 -5.21 18.56 3.32
N VAL A 268 -5.78 18.69 4.51
CA VAL A 268 -5.48 17.81 5.65
C VAL A 268 -6.23 16.49 5.49
N HIS A 269 -5.50 15.46 5.06
CA HIS A 269 -6.09 14.14 4.77
C HIS A 269 -6.06 13.23 5.99
N LEU A 270 -7.16 13.18 6.76
CA LEU A 270 -7.31 12.23 7.89
C LEU A 270 -7.32 10.76 7.44
N SER A 271 -7.61 10.49 6.18
CA SER A 271 -7.50 9.18 5.55
C SER A 271 -6.06 8.63 5.52
N SER A 272 -5.05 9.50 5.69
CA SER A 272 -3.65 9.11 5.80
C SER A 272 -3.16 8.86 7.23
N SER A 273 -4.08 8.89 8.21
CA SER A 273 -3.77 8.55 9.60
C SER A 273 -3.47 7.06 9.76
N LEU A 274 -2.68 6.72 10.78
CA LEU A 274 -2.23 5.34 10.98
C LEU A 274 -3.38 4.37 11.26
N MET A 275 -4.38 4.78 12.07
CA MET A 275 -5.53 3.91 12.38
C MET A 275 -6.38 3.61 11.15
N VAL A 276 -6.54 4.59 10.25
CA VAL A 276 -7.21 4.37 8.97
C VAL A 276 -6.43 3.36 8.13
N GLY A 277 -5.09 3.42 8.13
CA GLY A 277 -4.23 2.40 7.52
C GLY A 277 -4.55 0.99 8.00
N PHE A 278 -4.53 0.76 9.31
CA PHE A 278 -4.84 -0.56 9.88
C PHE A 278 -6.30 -1.01 9.63
N ALA A 279 -7.26 -0.07 9.65
CA ALA A 279 -8.64 -0.37 9.31
C ALA A 279 -8.79 -0.83 7.85
N ARG A 280 -8.05 -0.21 6.91
CA ARG A 280 -8.02 -0.66 5.51
C ARG A 280 -7.44 -2.07 5.38
N ILE A 281 -6.37 -2.41 6.11
CA ILE A 281 -5.82 -3.78 6.12
C ILE A 281 -6.89 -4.80 6.55
N ALA A 282 -7.65 -4.49 7.61
CA ALA A 282 -8.77 -5.33 8.02
C ALA A 282 -9.81 -5.48 6.90
N GLY A 283 -10.12 -4.38 6.18
CA GLY A 283 -10.96 -4.39 4.99
C GLY A 283 -10.42 -5.27 3.87
N TYR A 284 -9.16 -5.09 3.46
CA TYR A 284 -8.55 -5.86 2.37
C TYR A 284 -8.53 -7.36 2.66
N LEU A 285 -8.13 -7.77 3.87
CA LEU A 285 -8.05 -9.18 4.23
C LEU A 285 -9.44 -9.81 4.42
N SER A 286 -10.41 -9.08 4.96
CA SER A 286 -11.80 -9.57 5.07
C SER A 286 -12.50 -9.66 3.72
N GLY A 287 -12.32 -8.66 2.84
CA GLY A 287 -12.82 -8.71 1.47
C GLY A 287 -12.24 -9.87 0.69
N LEU A 288 -10.94 -10.12 0.83
CA LEU A 288 -10.28 -11.28 0.21
C LEU A 288 -10.83 -12.60 0.76
N ALA A 289 -11.02 -12.71 2.07
CA ALA A 289 -11.59 -13.88 2.71
C ALA A 289 -12.99 -14.21 2.18
N ILE A 290 -13.87 -13.20 2.14
CA ILE A 290 -15.23 -13.34 1.63
C ILE A 290 -15.19 -13.74 0.15
N ALA A 291 -14.32 -13.11 -0.66
CA ALA A 291 -14.19 -13.44 -2.07
C ALA A 291 -13.76 -14.90 -2.30
N ILE A 292 -12.81 -15.41 -1.50
CA ILE A 292 -12.37 -16.81 -1.56
C ILE A 292 -13.48 -17.77 -1.08
N CYS A 293 -14.26 -17.40 -0.07
CA CYS A 293 -15.44 -18.18 0.34
C CYS A 293 -16.47 -18.30 -0.80
N LEU A 294 -16.72 -17.20 -1.52
CA LEU A 294 -17.71 -17.13 -2.59
C LEU A 294 -17.21 -17.73 -3.91
N CYS A 295 -15.92 -17.65 -4.17
CA CYS A 295 -15.27 -18.15 -5.38
C CYS A 295 -13.94 -18.84 -5.02
N PRO A 296 -13.99 -20.07 -4.47
CA PRO A 296 -12.77 -20.77 -4.10
C PRO A 296 -11.94 -21.11 -5.34
N PRO A 297 -10.66 -20.71 -5.38
CA PRO A 297 -9.80 -21.03 -6.52
C PRO A 297 -9.54 -22.54 -6.59
N PRO A 298 -9.71 -23.20 -7.76
CA PRO A 298 -9.38 -24.61 -7.90
C PRO A 298 -7.88 -24.88 -7.68
N ASP A 299 -7.53 -26.05 -7.13
CA ASP A 299 -6.14 -26.37 -6.74
C ASP A 299 -5.14 -26.20 -7.90
N ARG A 300 -5.55 -26.58 -9.10
CA ARG A 300 -4.72 -26.44 -10.30
C ARG A 300 -4.46 -24.97 -10.63
N SER A 301 -5.46 -24.09 -10.49
CA SER A 301 -5.31 -22.69 -10.88
C SER A 301 -4.41 -21.87 -9.95
N LEU A 302 -4.30 -22.26 -8.68
CA LEU A 302 -3.43 -21.61 -7.70
C LEU A 302 -1.97 -21.55 -8.16
N TRP A 303 -1.52 -22.58 -8.90
CA TRP A 303 -0.12 -22.78 -9.24
C TRP A 303 0.19 -22.57 -10.73
N THR A 304 -0.83 -22.54 -11.58
CA THR A 304 -0.65 -22.34 -13.02
C THR A 304 -0.48 -20.86 -13.37
N PRO A 305 0.56 -20.48 -14.12
CA PRO A 305 0.69 -19.13 -14.64
C PRO A 305 -0.32 -18.87 -15.77
N ASN A 306 -0.89 -17.67 -15.82
CA ASN A 306 -1.64 -17.16 -16.95
C ASN A 306 -0.82 -16.08 -17.65
N THR A 307 -0.42 -16.34 -18.89
CA THR A 307 0.40 -15.43 -19.70
C THR A 307 -0.43 -14.68 -20.75
N ASN A 308 -1.76 -14.80 -20.72
CA ASN A 308 -2.61 -14.08 -21.67
C ASN A 308 -2.54 -12.57 -21.42
N LEU A 309 -2.32 -11.79 -22.49
CA LEU A 309 -2.26 -10.34 -22.42
C LEU A 309 -3.60 -9.71 -21.98
N SER A 310 -4.71 -10.43 -22.10
CA SER A 310 -6.04 -10.03 -21.59
C SER A 310 -6.08 -9.77 -20.08
N VAL A 311 -5.07 -10.24 -19.34
CA VAL A 311 -4.92 -9.97 -17.90
C VAL A 311 -4.76 -8.48 -17.59
N VAL A 312 -4.04 -7.73 -18.43
CA VAL A 312 -3.81 -6.28 -18.21
C VAL A 312 -5.11 -5.48 -18.29
N PRO A 313 -5.90 -5.54 -19.38
CA PRO A 313 -7.17 -4.80 -19.43
C PRO A 313 -8.15 -5.29 -18.35
N LEU A 314 -8.14 -6.57 -17.97
CA LEU A 314 -8.98 -7.06 -16.87
C LEU A 314 -8.59 -6.44 -15.52
N ALA A 315 -7.30 -6.30 -15.23
CA ALA A 315 -6.82 -5.61 -14.02
C ALA A 315 -7.23 -4.13 -14.03
N VAL A 316 -7.14 -3.46 -15.18
CA VAL A 316 -7.58 -2.07 -15.33
C VAL A 316 -9.10 -1.94 -15.10
N ILE A 317 -9.91 -2.83 -15.67
CA ILE A 317 -11.35 -2.89 -15.42
C ILE A 317 -11.63 -3.09 -13.92
N SER A 318 -10.89 -4.00 -13.27
CA SER A 318 -10.99 -4.20 -11.82
C SER A 318 -10.77 -2.90 -11.06
N VAL A 319 -9.71 -2.14 -11.37
CA VAL A 319 -9.44 -0.84 -10.72
C VAL A 319 -10.60 0.12 -10.90
N ILE A 320 -11.10 0.27 -12.14
CA ILE A 320 -12.18 1.22 -12.45
C ILE A 320 -13.44 0.87 -11.67
N VAL A 321 -13.85 -0.40 -11.69
CA VAL A 321 -15.03 -0.89 -10.96
C VAL A 321 -14.82 -0.74 -9.45
N THR A 322 -13.62 -1.04 -8.94
CA THR A 322 -13.28 -0.83 -7.53
C THR A 322 -13.43 0.62 -7.12
N LYS A 323 -12.88 1.57 -7.88
CA LYS A 323 -12.98 2.99 -7.54
C LYS A 323 -14.40 3.54 -7.65
N LEU A 324 -15.18 3.06 -8.60
CA LEU A 324 -16.59 3.41 -8.70
C LEU A 324 -17.38 2.90 -7.47
N ILE A 325 -17.21 1.63 -7.10
CA ILE A 325 -17.94 1.04 -5.98
C ILE A 325 -17.47 1.62 -4.64
N GLU A 326 -16.17 1.85 -4.43
CA GLU A 326 -15.64 2.56 -3.26
C GLU A 326 -16.29 3.95 -3.11
N ALA A 327 -16.46 4.70 -4.21
CA ALA A 327 -17.11 6.02 -4.18
C ALA A 327 -18.60 5.93 -3.80
N LEU A 328 -19.32 4.91 -4.30
CA LEU A 328 -20.71 4.66 -3.93
C LEU A 328 -20.83 4.24 -2.46
N CYS A 329 -19.98 3.32 -2.00
CA CYS A 329 -19.92 2.87 -0.61
C CYS A 329 -19.65 4.05 0.32
N ARG A 330 -18.69 4.92 0.00
CA ARG A 330 -18.40 6.12 0.79
C ARG A 330 -19.64 7.00 0.96
N ARG A 331 -20.36 7.27 -0.15
CA ARG A 331 -21.60 8.09 -0.11
C ARG A 331 -22.68 7.43 0.75
N ALA A 332 -22.88 6.12 0.60
CA ALA A 332 -23.88 5.37 1.37
C ALA A 332 -23.53 5.33 2.86
N VAL A 333 -22.28 5.04 3.21
CA VAL A 333 -21.80 5.01 4.59
C VAL A 333 -21.89 6.39 5.23
N SER A 334 -21.50 7.46 4.53
CA SER A 334 -21.69 8.82 5.02
C SER A 334 -23.16 9.15 5.26
N ALA A 335 -24.06 8.78 4.36
CA ALA A 335 -25.50 9.01 4.53
C ALA A 335 -26.09 8.23 5.72
N LEU A 336 -25.62 7.01 5.96
CA LEU A 336 -26.13 6.13 7.03
C LEU A 336 -25.54 6.43 8.42
N LEU A 337 -24.27 6.83 8.49
CA LEU A 337 -23.55 7.02 9.76
C LEU A 337 -23.61 8.44 10.31
N MET A 338 -23.71 9.47 9.45
CA MET A 338 -23.81 10.87 9.89
C MET A 338 -24.99 11.16 10.84
N PRO A 339 -26.15 10.49 10.76
CA PRO A 339 -27.25 10.68 11.71
C PRO A 339 -27.00 10.06 13.10
N ILE A 340 -26.09 9.09 13.21
CA ILE A 340 -26.00 8.18 14.37
C ILE A 340 -24.77 8.45 15.23
N LEU A 341 -23.67 8.90 14.63
CA LEU A 341 -22.40 9.05 15.32
C LEU A 341 -22.14 10.49 15.78
N PRO A 342 -21.56 10.67 16.98
CA PRO A 342 -21.19 11.99 17.46
C PRO A 342 -20.20 12.66 16.50
N PRO A 343 -20.23 14.00 16.37
CA PRO A 343 -19.29 14.72 15.51
C PRO A 343 -17.86 14.37 15.89
N SER A 344 -17.01 14.19 14.87
CA SER A 344 -15.59 13.86 15.04
C SER A 344 -14.92 14.86 15.97
N ASN A 345 -14.44 14.41 17.12
CA ASN A 345 -13.51 15.21 17.92
C ASN A 345 -12.27 15.50 17.07
N SER A 346 -11.78 16.74 17.10
CA SER A 346 -10.72 17.27 16.22
C SER A 346 -9.33 16.63 16.39
N THR A 347 -9.22 15.61 17.25
CA THR A 347 -7.96 15.04 17.75
C THR A 347 -7.56 13.73 17.06
N GLY A 348 -8.41 13.10 16.23
CA GLY A 348 -8.07 11.85 15.55
C GLY A 348 -9.16 11.34 14.60
N PRO A 349 -8.93 10.22 13.88
CA PRO A 349 -9.94 9.65 12.99
C PRO A 349 -11.13 9.09 13.80
N GLY A 350 -12.34 9.55 13.49
CA GLY A 350 -13.56 9.06 14.13
C GLY A 350 -13.91 7.60 13.76
N VAL A 351 -14.74 6.96 14.58
CA VAL A 351 -15.18 5.56 14.37
C VAL A 351 -15.86 5.37 13.01
N ALA A 352 -16.64 6.37 12.56
CA ALA A 352 -17.26 6.36 11.23
C ALA A 352 -16.23 6.22 10.09
N LEU A 353 -15.11 6.94 10.20
CA LEU A 353 -14.06 6.92 9.19
C LEU A 353 -13.33 5.57 9.19
N LEU A 354 -13.09 4.98 10.37
CA LEU A 354 -12.50 3.65 10.49
C LEU A 354 -13.42 2.59 9.87
N ALA A 355 -14.71 2.61 10.21
CA ALA A 355 -15.70 1.69 9.64
C ALA A 355 -15.81 1.84 8.12
N SER A 356 -15.90 3.08 7.61
CA SER A 356 -15.90 3.35 6.16
C SER A 356 -14.65 2.80 5.48
N SER A 357 -13.49 2.92 6.14
CA SER A 357 -12.22 2.42 5.59
C SER A 357 -12.14 0.90 5.52
N VAL A 358 -12.74 0.18 6.48
CA VAL A 358 -12.89 -1.28 6.43
C VAL A 358 -13.78 -1.67 5.24
N VAL A 359 -14.93 -1.01 5.09
CA VAL A 359 -15.88 -1.29 4.00
C VAL A 359 -15.23 -1.03 2.65
N GLU A 360 -14.67 0.16 2.45
CA GLU A 360 -13.97 0.55 1.22
C GLU A 360 -12.80 -0.40 0.90
N GLY A 361 -12.00 -0.78 1.90
CA GLY A 361 -10.90 -1.73 1.73
C GLY A 361 -11.37 -3.10 1.22
N SER A 362 -12.56 -3.56 1.62
CA SER A 362 -13.06 -4.88 1.22
C SER A 362 -13.51 -4.96 -0.25
N VAL A 363 -13.85 -3.83 -0.86
CA VAL A 363 -14.41 -3.74 -2.22
C VAL A 363 -13.44 -4.28 -3.29
N GLY A 364 -12.17 -3.86 -3.25
CA GLY A 364 -11.18 -4.25 -4.26
C GLY A 364 -11.01 -5.76 -4.40
N PRO A 365 -10.69 -6.49 -3.31
CA PRO A 365 -10.58 -7.94 -3.33
C PRO A 365 -11.85 -8.67 -3.78
N LEU A 366 -13.03 -8.21 -3.33
CA LEU A 366 -14.32 -8.78 -3.75
C LEU A 366 -14.52 -8.69 -5.26
N ILE A 367 -14.18 -7.54 -5.85
CA ILE A 367 -14.32 -7.34 -7.30
C ILE A 367 -13.32 -8.21 -8.05
N ALA A 368 -12.06 -8.17 -7.63
CA ALA A 368 -10.97 -8.83 -8.34
C ALA A 368 -11.10 -10.35 -8.34
N VAL A 369 -11.47 -10.94 -7.19
CA VAL A 369 -11.47 -12.40 -6.97
C VAL A 369 -12.84 -13.03 -7.22
N TRP A 370 -13.94 -12.33 -6.96
CA TRP A 370 -15.29 -12.91 -7.08
C TRP A 370 -16.11 -12.32 -8.22
N VAL A 371 -16.37 -11.00 -8.23
CA VAL A 371 -17.34 -10.39 -9.15
C VAL A 371 -16.91 -10.53 -10.61
N LEU A 372 -15.71 -10.08 -10.96
CA LEU A 372 -15.24 -10.10 -12.35
C LEU A 372 -15.10 -11.53 -12.91
N PRO A 373 -14.43 -12.47 -12.22
CA PRO A 373 -14.36 -13.86 -12.69
C PRO A 373 -15.75 -14.51 -12.86
N SER A 374 -16.70 -14.22 -11.96
CA SER A 374 -18.06 -14.76 -12.05
C SER A 374 -18.82 -14.22 -13.25
N MET A 375 -18.63 -12.95 -13.62
CA MET A 375 -19.27 -12.35 -14.79
C MET A 375 -18.69 -12.92 -16.09
N LEU A 376 -17.36 -13.04 -16.18
CA LEU A 376 -16.70 -13.63 -17.34
C LEU A 376 -17.08 -15.10 -17.55
N GLY A 377 -17.18 -15.89 -16.47
CA GLY A 377 -17.59 -17.29 -16.53
C GLY A 377 -19.08 -17.50 -16.90
N LYS A 378 -19.91 -16.47 -16.76
CA LYS A 378 -21.31 -16.47 -17.26
C LYS A 378 -21.38 -16.07 -18.73
N LEU A 379 -20.61 -15.07 -19.14
CA LEU A 379 -20.50 -14.62 -20.54
C LEU A 379 -19.95 -15.72 -21.46
N GLY A 380 -18.96 -16.50 -21.00
CA GLY A 380 -18.45 -17.65 -21.77
C GLY A 380 -19.48 -18.75 -22.00
N ARG A 381 -20.39 -18.98 -21.04
CA ARG A 381 -21.48 -19.98 -21.13
C ARG A 381 -22.70 -19.52 -21.92
N LEU A 382 -22.77 -18.25 -22.32
CA LEU A 382 -23.82 -17.70 -23.19
C LEU A 382 -23.43 -17.74 -24.67
N HIS A 383 -22.16 -18.05 -24.96
CA HIS A 383 -21.61 -18.18 -26.32
C HIS A 383 -21.31 -19.63 -26.72
N GLU A 384 -21.57 -20.58 -25.81
CA GLU A 384 -21.72 -22.02 -26.09
C GLU A 384 -23.21 -22.36 -26.17
#